data_AF-A0A2G0YG48-F1
#
_entry.id   AF-A0A2G0YG48-F1
#
_cell.length_a   1.000
_cell.length_b   1.000
_cell.length_c   1.000
_cell.angle_alpha   90.00
_cell.angle_beta   90.00
_cell.angle_gamma   90.00
#
_symmetry.space_group_name_H-M   'P 1'
#
loop_
_entity.id
_entity.type
_entity.pdbx_description
1 polymer ?
#
loop_
_entity_poly.entity_id
_entity_poly.type
_entity_poly.pdbx_seq_one_letter_code
_entity_poly.pdbx_strand_id
1 'polypeptide(L)'
;MMKKAFERKQAREAESLPLFGDQIREIQHSWEEEKRLRDLHEGKVTDRMRQNHAAVWRKARAAYFALNAETRAKCRAAWNAWVGPSDPLYLIYVVNQFNGVGAAREARMAADRRALNSRIMARLQAQPELL
;
A
#
# COMPACT_ATOMS: atom_id res chain seq x y z
N MET A 1 15.51 -24.36 3.37
CA MET A 1 16.07 -23.07 3.84
C MET A 1 15.18 -22.39 4.88
N MET A 2 13.85 -22.35 4.70
CA MET A 2 12.92 -21.68 5.64
C MET A 2 12.83 -22.31 7.03
N LYS A 3 12.77 -23.65 7.15
CA LYS A 3 12.76 -24.35 8.44
C LYS A 3 13.94 -23.94 9.34
N LYS A 4 15.17 -24.02 8.82
CA LYS A 4 16.38 -23.60 9.56
C LYS A 4 16.36 -22.11 9.95
N ALA A 5 15.73 -21.25 9.15
CA ALA A 5 15.60 -19.84 9.50
C ALA A 5 14.59 -19.61 10.63
N PHE A 6 13.50 -20.37 10.63
CA PHE A 6 12.51 -20.38 11.71
C PHE A 6 13.09 -20.90 13.03
N GLU A 7 13.83 -22.02 13.00
CA GLU A 7 14.53 -22.57 14.18
C GLU A 7 15.53 -21.56 14.76
N ARG A 8 16.30 -20.88 13.90
CA ARG A 8 17.20 -19.80 14.35
C ARG A 8 16.46 -18.62 14.97
N LYS A 9 15.29 -18.25 14.45
CA LYS A 9 14.45 -17.20 15.03
C LYS A 9 13.98 -17.62 16.42
N GLN A 10 13.47 -18.83 16.57
CA GLN A 10 12.99 -19.37 17.85
C GLN A 10 14.11 -19.44 18.90
N ALA A 11 15.31 -19.88 18.50
CA ALA A 11 16.49 -19.89 19.36
C ALA A 11 16.83 -18.48 19.86
N ARG A 12 16.90 -17.49 18.95
CA ARG A 12 17.16 -16.09 19.32
C ARG A 12 16.11 -15.50 20.26
N GLU A 13 14.85 -15.84 20.08
CA GLU A 13 13.76 -15.39 20.93
C GLU A 13 13.92 -15.91 22.37
N ALA A 14 14.20 -17.21 22.53
CA ALA A 14 14.47 -17.80 23.85
C ALA A 14 15.76 -17.25 24.49
N GLU A 15 16.82 -17.08 23.70
CA GLU A 15 18.11 -16.53 24.16
C GLU A 15 18.02 -15.05 24.56
N SER A 16 17.07 -14.30 24.00
CA SER A 16 16.87 -12.88 24.33
C SER A 16 16.31 -12.66 25.74
N LEU A 17 15.67 -13.67 26.33
CA LEU A 17 15.10 -13.64 27.67
C LEU A 17 15.50 -14.91 28.45
N PRO A 18 16.78 -15.02 28.87
CA PRO A 18 17.33 -16.27 29.41
C PRO A 18 16.58 -16.82 30.64
N LEU A 19 16.09 -15.94 31.51
CA LEU A 19 15.30 -16.33 32.69
C LEU A 19 13.95 -16.98 32.34
N PHE A 20 13.48 -16.80 31.10
CA PHE A 20 12.22 -17.32 30.60
C PHE A 20 12.42 -18.27 29.40
N GLY A 21 13.66 -18.66 29.10
CA GLY A 21 13.99 -19.37 27.86
C GLY A 21 13.24 -20.69 27.72
N ASP A 22 13.08 -21.44 28.82
CA ASP A 22 12.34 -22.70 28.83
C ASP A 22 10.84 -22.48 28.65
N GLN A 23 10.25 -21.49 29.35
CA GLN A 23 8.84 -21.13 29.15
C GLN A 23 8.56 -20.64 27.73
N ILE A 24 9.51 -19.91 27.11
CA ILE A 24 9.39 -19.45 25.71
C ILE A 24 9.39 -20.63 24.75
N ARG A 25 10.28 -21.61 24.95
CA ARG A 25 10.32 -22.81 24.10
C ARG A 25 9.05 -23.65 24.23
N GLU A 26 8.45 -23.70 25.42
CA GLU A 26 7.21 -24.43 25.68
C GLU A 26 6.02 -23.87 24.89
N ILE A 27 5.92 -22.54 24.75
CA ILE A 27 4.83 -21.89 24.00
C ILE A 27 5.09 -21.77 22.49
N GLN A 28 6.33 -22.01 22.06
CA GLN A 28 6.70 -21.90 20.65
C GLN A 28 6.08 -23.03 19.83
N HIS A 29 5.39 -22.66 18.74
CA HIS A 29 4.73 -23.62 17.88
C HIS A 29 5.72 -24.36 16.96
N SER A 30 5.28 -25.52 16.47
CA SER A 30 6.08 -26.36 15.58
C SER A 30 6.26 -25.73 14.20
N TRP A 31 7.26 -26.21 13.47
CA TRP A 31 7.46 -25.81 12.07
C TRP A 31 6.26 -26.13 11.16
N GLU A 32 5.57 -27.26 11.39
CA GLU A 32 4.39 -27.61 10.60
C GLU A 32 3.22 -26.65 10.86
N GLU A 33 3.06 -26.24 12.12
CA GLU A 33 2.08 -25.22 12.47
C GLU A 33 2.43 -23.86 11.87
N GLU A 34 3.71 -23.46 11.88
CA GLU A 34 4.16 -22.22 11.22
C GLU A 34 3.83 -22.23 9.72
N LYS A 35 4.08 -23.36 9.05
CA LYS A 35 3.75 -23.52 7.63
C LYS A 35 2.25 -23.36 7.40
N ARG A 36 1.42 -24.04 8.19
CA ARG A 36 -0.04 -23.93 8.11
C ARG A 36 -0.52 -22.48 8.29
N LEU A 37 0.06 -21.76 9.25
CA LEU A 37 -0.26 -20.35 9.50
C LEU A 37 0.16 -19.44 8.34
N ARG A 38 1.32 -19.70 7.73
CA ARG A 38 1.78 -18.99 6.53
C ARG A 38 0.86 -19.23 5.34
N ASP A 39 0.50 -20.48 5.07
CA ASP A 39 -0.40 -20.83 3.96
C ASP A 39 -1.77 -20.15 4.14
N LEU A 40 -2.32 -20.15 5.36
CA LEU A 40 -3.55 -19.43 5.68
C LEU A 40 -3.41 -17.92 5.47
N HIS A 41 -2.29 -17.34 5.89
CA HIS A 41 -2.02 -15.92 5.72
C HIS A 41 -1.90 -15.54 4.23
N GLU A 42 -1.16 -16.31 3.44
CA GLU A 42 -0.98 -16.10 2.00
C GLU A 42 -2.32 -16.18 1.26
N GLY A 43 -3.18 -17.13 1.61
CA GLY A 43 -4.54 -17.22 1.09
C GLY A 43 -5.35 -15.94 1.38
N LYS A 44 -5.36 -15.49 2.64
CA LYS A 44 -6.04 -14.24 3.05
C LYS A 44 -5.51 -13.01 2.31
N VAL A 45 -4.19 -12.92 2.12
CA VAL A 45 -3.56 -11.80 1.40
C VAL A 45 -3.98 -11.81 -0.07
N THR A 46 -3.97 -12.99 -0.70
CA THR A 46 -4.39 -13.16 -2.09
C THR A 46 -5.85 -12.79 -2.29
N ASP A 47 -6.74 -13.26 -1.42
CA ASP A 47 -8.16 -12.93 -1.46
C ASP A 47 -8.41 -11.44 -1.27
N ARG A 48 -7.71 -10.81 -0.31
CA ARG A 48 -7.78 -9.36 -0.11
C ARG A 48 -7.33 -8.59 -1.36
N MET A 49 -6.26 -9.03 -2.03
CA MET A 49 -5.81 -8.40 -3.26
C MET A 49 -6.82 -8.55 -4.39
N ARG A 50 -7.42 -9.74 -4.57
CA ARG A 50 -8.49 -9.96 -5.54
C ARG A 50 -9.71 -9.09 -5.28
N GLN A 51 -10.13 -8.99 -4.01
CA GLN A 51 -11.24 -8.12 -3.60
C GLN A 51 -10.92 -6.64 -3.88
N ASN A 52 -9.69 -6.20 -3.59
CA ASN A 52 -9.24 -4.85 -3.89
C ASN A 52 -9.27 -4.57 -5.40
N HIS A 53 -8.71 -5.47 -6.23
CA HIS A 53 -8.73 -5.33 -7.68
C HIS A 53 -10.17 -5.25 -8.22
N ALA A 54 -11.07 -6.11 -7.74
CA ALA A 54 -12.47 -6.10 -8.14
C ALA A 54 -13.19 -4.79 -7.72
N ALA A 55 -12.93 -4.30 -6.51
CA ALA A 55 -13.49 -3.05 -6.02
C ALA A 55 -13.00 -1.85 -6.84
N VAL A 56 -11.69 -1.79 -7.12
CA VAL A 56 -11.10 -0.72 -7.94
C VAL A 56 -11.59 -0.79 -9.39
N TRP A 57 -11.70 -2.00 -9.97
CA TRP A 57 -12.28 -2.19 -11.29
C TRP A 57 -13.69 -1.60 -11.40
N ARG A 58 -14.58 -1.92 -10.45
CA ARG A 58 -15.94 -1.38 -10.43
C ARG A 58 -15.94 0.16 -10.36
N LYS A 59 -15.08 0.74 -9.50
CA LYS A 59 -14.92 2.20 -9.39
C LYS A 59 -14.41 2.83 -10.69
N ALA A 60 -13.34 2.28 -11.26
CA ALA A 60 -12.73 2.78 -12.50
C ALA A 60 -13.72 2.72 -13.66
N ARG A 61 -14.43 1.60 -13.79
CA ARG A 61 -15.46 1.41 -14.81
C ARG A 61 -16.59 2.42 -14.66
N ALA A 62 -17.13 2.60 -13.46
CA ALA A 62 -18.19 3.58 -13.21
C ALA A 62 -17.73 5.00 -13.56
N ALA A 63 -16.54 5.40 -13.10
CA ALA A 63 -15.96 6.71 -13.42
C ALA A 63 -15.71 6.91 -14.92
N TYR A 64 -15.22 5.88 -15.62
CA TYR A 64 -14.99 5.92 -17.06
C TYR A 64 -16.30 6.13 -17.85
N PHE A 65 -17.38 5.45 -17.46
CA PHE A 65 -18.67 5.58 -18.13
C PHE A 65 -19.43 6.87 -17.78
N ALA A 66 -19.06 7.55 -16.68
CA ALA A 66 -19.57 8.87 -16.35
C ALA A 66 -18.95 10.00 -17.19
N LEU A 67 -17.83 9.74 -17.88
CA LEU A 67 -17.23 10.71 -18.81
C LEU A 67 -18.13 10.94 -20.03
N ASN A 68 -18.16 12.18 -20.52
CA ASN A 68 -18.77 12.48 -21.81
C ASN A 68 -18.04 11.73 -22.96
N ALA A 69 -18.69 11.63 -24.12
CA ALA A 69 -18.19 10.80 -25.22
C ALA A 69 -16.79 11.20 -25.71
N GLU A 70 -16.50 12.50 -25.80
CA GLU A 70 -15.21 13.01 -26.28
C GLU A 70 -14.08 12.69 -25.29
N THR A 71 -14.27 13.05 -24.01
CA THR A 71 -13.29 12.79 -22.95
C THR A 71 -13.06 11.29 -22.76
N ARG A 72 -14.12 10.49 -22.88
CA ARG A 72 -14.04 9.03 -22.81
C ARG A 72 -13.23 8.43 -23.96
N ALA A 73 -13.31 9.01 -25.17
CA ALA A 73 -12.50 8.60 -26.31
C ALA A 73 -11.01 8.90 -26.08
N LYS A 74 -10.69 10.11 -25.56
CA LYS A 74 -9.33 10.49 -25.17
C LYS A 74 -8.77 9.56 -24.08
N CYS A 75 -9.57 9.25 -23.06
CA CYS A 75 -9.21 8.31 -22.01
C CYS A 75 -8.92 6.90 -22.55
N ARG A 76 -9.75 6.41 -23.50
CA ARG A 76 -9.51 5.12 -24.17
C ARG A 76 -8.22 5.10 -24.96
N ALA A 77 -7.94 6.16 -25.71
CA ALA A 77 -6.69 6.28 -26.45
C ALA A 77 -5.46 6.24 -25.51
N ALA A 78 -5.53 6.96 -24.38
CA ALA A 78 -4.49 6.92 -23.36
C ALA A 78 -4.30 5.53 -22.74
N TRP A 79 -5.38 4.80 -22.44
CA TRP A 79 -5.30 3.42 -21.95
C TRP A 79 -4.70 2.47 -23.00
N ASN A 80 -5.05 2.63 -24.28
CA ASN A 80 -4.51 1.79 -25.34
C ASN A 80 -3.01 2.05 -25.59
N ALA A 81 -2.53 3.26 -25.32
CA ALA A 81 -1.11 3.62 -25.41
C ALA A 81 -0.32 3.34 -24.11
N TRP A 82 -0.98 2.80 -23.07
CA TRP A 82 -0.38 2.57 -21.76
C TRP A 82 0.70 1.47 -21.81
N VAL A 83 1.84 1.74 -21.19
CA VAL A 83 3.01 0.83 -21.15
C VAL A 83 3.21 0.13 -19.80
N GLY A 84 2.42 0.49 -18.79
CA GLY A 84 2.48 -0.14 -17.46
C GLY A 84 1.60 -1.37 -17.35
N PRO A 85 1.46 -1.94 -16.14
CA PRO A 85 0.59 -3.07 -15.90
C PRO A 85 -0.86 -2.78 -16.29
N SER A 86 -1.49 -3.72 -16.98
CA SER A 86 -2.88 -3.63 -17.44
C SER A 86 -3.87 -4.13 -16.38
N ASP A 87 -3.74 -3.65 -15.15
CA ASP A 87 -4.63 -4.03 -14.04
C ASP A 87 -5.53 -2.86 -13.58
N PRO A 88 -6.58 -3.14 -12.76
CA PRO A 88 -7.53 -2.12 -12.34
C PRO A 88 -6.92 -0.95 -11.55
N LEU A 89 -5.82 -1.17 -10.82
CA LEU A 89 -5.15 -0.14 -10.01
C LEU A 89 -4.53 0.94 -10.90
N TYR A 90 -4.09 0.58 -12.10
CA TYR A 90 -3.59 1.52 -13.09
C TYR A 90 -4.71 2.09 -13.97
N LEU A 91 -5.76 1.31 -14.26
CA LEU A 91 -6.90 1.84 -15.01
C LEU A 91 -7.54 3.03 -14.27
N ILE A 92 -7.78 2.93 -12.96
CA ILE A 92 -8.34 4.05 -12.19
C ILE A 92 -7.43 5.28 -12.23
N TYR A 93 -6.11 5.08 -12.25
CA TYR A 93 -5.15 6.17 -12.38
C TYR A 93 -5.31 6.91 -13.70
N VAL A 94 -5.39 6.18 -14.82
CA VAL A 94 -5.61 6.77 -16.15
C VAL A 94 -6.94 7.49 -16.20
N VAL A 95 -8.04 6.87 -15.74
CA VAL A 95 -9.38 7.51 -15.72
C VAL A 95 -9.37 8.80 -14.90
N ASN A 96 -8.63 8.85 -13.79
CA ASN A 96 -8.56 10.03 -12.93
C ASN A 96 -7.88 11.24 -13.57
N GLN A 97 -7.07 11.04 -14.62
CA GLN A 97 -6.51 12.15 -15.41
C GLN A 97 -7.59 12.86 -16.23
N PHE A 98 -8.71 12.19 -16.53
CA PHE A 98 -9.77 12.71 -17.41
C PHE A 98 -11.05 13.12 -16.68
N ASN A 99 -11.25 12.68 -15.44
CA ASN A 99 -12.46 13.00 -14.65
C ASN A 99 -12.26 14.16 -13.63
N GLY A 100 -11.08 14.78 -13.60
CA GLY A 100 -10.75 15.87 -12.68
C GLY A 100 -10.32 15.44 -11.27
N VAL A 101 -10.48 14.17 -10.88
CA VAL A 101 -10.04 13.65 -9.57
C VAL A 101 -8.52 13.73 -9.42
N GLY A 102 -7.78 13.47 -10.49
CA GLY A 102 -6.32 13.61 -10.52
C GLY A 102 -5.89 15.04 -10.20
N ALA A 103 -6.44 16.01 -10.94
CA ALA A 103 -6.17 17.43 -10.74
C ALA A 103 -6.56 17.91 -9.33
N ALA A 104 -7.73 17.50 -8.81
CA ALA A 104 -8.16 17.83 -7.46
C ALA A 104 -7.22 17.27 -6.39
N ARG A 105 -6.70 16.05 -6.58
CA ARG A 105 -5.72 15.44 -5.69
C ARG A 105 -4.40 16.21 -5.71
N GLU A 106 -3.91 16.59 -6.89
CA GLU A 106 -2.69 17.40 -7.03
C GLU A 106 -2.82 18.78 -6.39
N ALA A 107 -3.96 19.46 -6.58
CA ALA A 107 -4.25 20.73 -5.94
C ALA A 107 -4.24 20.62 -4.41
N ARG A 108 -4.83 19.55 -3.85
CA ARG A 108 -4.80 19.28 -2.41
C ARG A 108 -3.37 19.04 -1.91
N MET A 109 -2.61 18.17 -2.57
CA MET A 109 -1.21 17.88 -2.19
C MET A 109 -0.34 19.15 -2.22
N ALA A 110 -0.54 20.01 -3.21
CA ALA A 110 0.16 21.30 -3.30
C ALA A 110 -0.24 22.24 -2.14
N ALA A 111 -1.51 22.28 -1.76
CA ALA A 111 -1.98 23.06 -0.62
C ALA A 111 -1.39 22.55 0.71
N ASP A 112 -1.40 21.23 0.93
CA ASP A 112 -0.82 20.60 2.12
C ASP A 112 0.68 20.88 2.22
N ARG A 113 1.40 20.80 1.10
CA ARG A 113 2.83 21.13 1.04
C ARG A 113 3.09 22.58 1.41
N ARG A 114 2.32 23.53 0.87
CA ARG A 114 2.44 24.96 1.22
C ARG A 114 2.21 25.17 2.71
N ALA A 115 1.15 24.60 3.27
CA ALA A 115 0.83 24.71 4.69
C ALA A 115 1.95 24.15 5.58
N LEU A 116 2.52 23.00 5.22
CA LEU A 116 3.65 22.42 5.95
C LEU A 116 4.87 23.34 5.91
N ASN A 117 5.24 23.82 4.72
CA ASN A 117 6.40 24.71 4.57
C ASN A 117 6.22 26.01 5.37
N SER A 118 5.02 26.60 5.39
CA SER A 118 4.72 27.78 6.20
C SER A 118 4.90 27.50 7.70
N ARG A 119 4.47 26.32 8.19
CA ARG A 119 4.66 25.93 9.60
C ARG A 119 6.14 25.75 9.95
N ILE A 120 6.92 25.12 9.07
CA ILE A 120 8.36 24.94 9.25
C ILE A 120 9.05 26.31 9.31
N MET A 121 8.75 27.19 8.36
CA MET A 121 9.33 28.53 8.31
C MET A 121 8.99 29.37 9.54
N ALA A 122 7.73 29.34 9.99
CA ALA A 122 7.31 30.03 11.21
C ALA A 122 8.07 29.51 12.45
N ARG A 123 8.30 28.19 12.52
CA ARG A 123 9.07 27.59 13.62
C ARG A 123 10.55 27.99 13.59
N LEU A 124 11.17 28.02 12.41
CA LEU A 124 12.56 28.46 12.25
C LEU A 124 12.73 29.93 12.63
N GLN A 125 11.81 30.81 12.21
CA GLN A 125 11.83 32.23 12.58
C GLN A 125 11.64 32.45 14.09
N ALA A 126 10.89 31.60 14.77
CA ALA A 126 10.71 31.64 16.23
C ALA A 126 11.91 31.08 17.01
N GLN A 127 12.91 30.50 16.34
CA GLN A 127 14.13 29.95 16.93
C GLN A 127 15.36 30.54 16.21
N PRO A 128 15.68 31.83 16.46
CA PRO A 128 16.75 32.53 15.75
C PRO A 128 18.15 31.92 15.96
N GLU A 129 18.29 31.03 16.96
CA GLU A 129 19.54 30.32 17.28
C GLU A 129 19.82 29.12 16.35
N LEU A 130 18.92 28.84 15.40
CA LEU A 130 19.02 27.76 14.40
C LEU A 130 19.12 28.28 12.95
N LEU A 131 19.24 29.60 12.74
CA LEU A 131 19.49 30.25 11.46
C LEU A 131 20.97 30.62 11.32
#